data_AF-A0A0I9UWC2-F1
#
_entry.id   AF-A0A0I9UWC2-F1
#
_cell.length_a   1.000
_cell.length_b   1.000
_cell.length_c   1.000
_cell.angle_alpha   90.00
_cell.angle_beta   90.00
_cell.angle_gamma   90.00
#
_symmetry.space_group_name_H-M   'P 1'
#
loop_
_entity.id
_entity.type
_entity.pdbx_description
1 polymer ?
#
loop_
_entity_poly.entity_id
_entity_poly.type
_entity_poly.pdbx_seq_one_letter_code
_entity_poly.pdbx_strand_id
1 'polypeptide(L)' 'MNYLESEISALYASAHELCYLGMDGRPIYSDQFTRLNRDVFSQANA' A
#
# COMPACT_ATOMS: atom_id res chain seq x y z
N MET A 1 12.51 12.02 12.22
CA MET A 1 12.42 11.28 10.95
C MET A 1 12.64 12.29 9.84
N ASN A 2 13.58 12.04 8.94
CA ASN A 2 13.72 12.92 7.77
C ASN A 2 12.62 12.58 6.73
N TYR A 3 12.43 13.47 5.76
CA TYR A 3 11.36 13.34 4.77
C TYR A 3 11.41 12.01 4.01
N LEU A 4 12.61 11.60 3.57
CA LEU A 4 12.82 10.34 2.84
C LEU A 4 12.49 9.10 3.68
N GLU A 5 12.88 9.06 4.95
CA GLU A 5 12.51 7.97 5.86
C GLU A 5 10.99 7.87 6.04
N SER A 6 10.30 9.01 6.04
CA SER A 6 8.83 9.03 6.10
C SER A 6 8.20 8.46 4.83
N GLU A 7 8.73 8.78 3.65
CA GLU A 7 8.25 8.25 2.37
C GLU A 7 8.49 6.74 2.26
N ILE A 8 9.67 6.27 2.64
CA ILE A 8 10.00 4.83 2.65
C ILE A 8 9.08 4.08 3.62
N SER A 9 8.83 4.63 4.81
CA SER A 9 7.95 4.00 5.79
C SER A 9 6.49 3.94 5.30
N ALA A 10 6.02 5.00 4.63
CA ALA A 10 4.68 5.04 4.06
C ALA A 10 4.53 4.03 2.91
N LEU A 11 5.52 3.95 2.00
CA LEU A 11 5.53 2.96 0.93
C LEU A 11 5.54 1.53 1.48
N TYR A 12 6.37 1.26 2.50
CA TYR A 12 6.41 -0.04 3.16
C TYR A 12 5.04 -0.43 3.73
N ALA A 13 4.37 0.48 4.44
CA ALA A 13 3.06 0.23 5.03
C ALA A 13 2.01 -0.10 3.97
N SER A 14 1.92 0.71 2.90
CA SER A 14 0.95 0.49 1.82
C SER A 14 1.22 -0.81 1.06
N ALA A 15 2.49 -1.12 0.76
CA ALA A 15 2.87 -2.34 0.08
C ALA A 15 2.59 -3.58 0.95
N HIS A 16 2.84 -3.48 2.26
CA HIS A 16 2.50 -4.54 3.20
C HIS A 16 0.98 -4.77 3.25
N GLU A 17 0.16 -3.73 3.33
CA GLU A 17 -1.30 -3.88 3.27
C GLU A 17 -1.72 -4.58 1.98
N LEU A 18 -1.14 -4.19 0.83
CA LEU A 18 -1.46 -4.78 -0.46
C LEU A 18 -1.08 -6.26 -0.55
N CYS A 19 0.12 -6.63 -0.09
CA CYS A 19 0.62 -8.00 -0.12
C CYS A 19 -0.21 -8.96 0.77
N TYR A 20 -0.78 -8.44 1.85
CA TYR A 20 -1.53 -9.23 2.83
C TYR A 20 -3.05 -9.02 2.72
N LEU A 21 -3.53 -8.35 1.68
CA LEU A 21 -4.94 -8.05 1.50
C LEU A 21 -5.76 -9.34 1.42
N GLY A 22 -6.79 -9.46 2.27
CA GLY A 22 -7.66 -10.63 2.35
C GLY A 22 -7.08 -11.82 3.12
N MET A 23 -5.85 -11.72 3.66
CA MET A 23 -5.29 -12.78 4.52
C MET A 23 -6.02 -12.92 5.87
N ASP A 24 -6.80 -11.92 6.27
CA ASP A 24 -7.66 -11.94 7.45
C ASP A 24 -9.03 -12.63 7.19
N GLY A 25 -9.24 -13.18 5.99
CA GLY A 25 -10.48 -13.86 5.58
C GLY A 25 -11.62 -12.90 5.20
N ARG A 26 -11.39 -11.59 5.18
CA ARG A 26 -12.39 -10.63 4.70
C ARG A 26 -12.45 -10.62 3.17
N PRO A 27 -13.62 -10.32 2.56
CA PRO A 27 -13.73 -10.15 1.12
C PRO A 27 -12.78 -9.06 0.61
N ILE A 28 -12.14 -9.33 -0.52
CA ILE A 28 -11.38 -8.32 -1.25
C ILE A 28 -12.35 -7.51 -2.10
N TYR A 29 -12.52 -6.23 -1.79
CA TYR A 29 -13.29 -5.31 -2.62
C TYR A 29 -12.41 -4.76 -3.75
N SER A 30 -12.93 -4.81 -4.98
CA SER A 30 -12.17 -4.48 -6.18
C SER A 30 -11.77 -3.00 -6.25
N ASP A 31 -12.61 -2.10 -5.73
CA ASP A 31 -12.35 -0.67 -5.63
C ASP A 31 -11.23 -0.37 -4.62
N GLN A 32 -11.26 -1.02 -3.44
CA GLN A 32 -10.19 -0.93 -2.45
C GLN A 32 -8.87 -1.45 -3.02
N PHE A 33 -8.88 -2.64 -3.63
CA PHE A 33 -7.69 -3.23 -4.24
C PHE A 33 -7.12 -2.34 -5.34
N THR A 34 -7.96 -1.81 -6.23
CA THR A 34 -7.52 -0.93 -7.33
C THR A 34 -6.91 0.36 -6.79
N ARG A 35 -7.53 0.99 -5.79
CA ARG A 35 -6.99 2.19 -5.16
C ARG A 35 -5.64 1.93 -4.51
N LEU A 36 -5.54 0.88 -3.69
CA LEU A 36 -4.32 0.54 -2.98
C LEU A 36 -3.16 0.19 -3.94
N ASN A 37 -3.42 -0.55 -5.02
CA ASN A 37 -2.43 -0.80 -6.07
C ASN A 37 -1.92 0.49 -6.71
N ARG A 38 -2.83 1.41 -7.06
CA ARG A 38 -2.47 2.69 -7.67
C ARG A 38 -1.60 3.52 -6.73
N ASP A 39 -1.95 3.55 -5.45
CA ASP A 39 -1.24 4.35 -4.45
C ASP A 39 0.17 3.79 -4.21
N VAL A 40 0.32 2.47 -4.07
CA VAL A 40 1.64 1.80 -3.97
C VAL A 40 2.49 2.08 -5.21
N PHE A 41 1.91 1.94 -6.41
CA PHE A 41 2.63 2.22 -7.66
C PHE A 41 3.07 3.68 -7.74
N SER A 42 2.21 4.63 -7.35
CA SER A 42 2.55 6.05 -7.34
C SER A 42 3.66 6.37 -6.34
N GLN A 43 3.61 5.79 -5.13
CA GLN A 43 4.61 6.00 -4.09
C GLN A 43 5.98 5.43 -4.47
N ALA A 44 6.00 4.28 -5.16
CA ALA A 44 7.24 3.64 -5.59
C ALA A 44 7.95 4.37 -6.75
N ASN A 45 7.23 5.25 -7.47
CA ASN A 45 7.73 5.99 -8.63
C ASN A 45 7.73 7.52 -8.42
N ALA A 46 7.50 7.98 -7.19
CA ALA A 46 7.60 9.39 -6.81
C ALA A 46 9.07 9.79 -6.62
#